data_AF-A0A9X4GL31-F1
#
_entry.id   AF-A0A9X4GL31-F1
#
_cell.length_a   1.000
_cell.length_b   1.000
_cell.length_c   1.000
_cell.angle_alpha   90.00
_cell.angle_beta   90.00
_cell.angle_gamma   90.00
#
_symmetry.space_group_name_H-M   'P 1'
#
loop_
_entity.id
_entity.type
_entity.pdbx_description
1 polymer ?
#
loop_
_entity_poly.entity_id
_entity_poly.type
_entity_poly.pdbx_seq_one_letter_code
_entity_poly.pdbx_strand_id
1 'polypeptide(L)'
;MFKLKLLSISTIFILAGCVSLAPEYQRPAAPVPQQFSLSRNSLTPAVNGYQDTGWRNFFVDPQVTRLITEALTNNRDLRMAALKVEEARAQFNVTDADRYPQLNASSGITYSGGLKGDKPTTQGYDAGLKFSYELDFFGKLKNMSDADRQNYFASEEARRAVHILLVSNVSQSYFSQQLAYEQLRIARETLKNYQQSYAFVEQQLVTGSTNVLALEQARGQIESTRAEIAKREGDLAQANNALQLVLGTYRALPSEKGMKGGEIAPVKLPPNLSSQILLQRPDIMEAEYQLKAADANIGAARAAFFPSITLTSGLSASSTELSSLFTSGSGMWNFIPKIEIPIFNAGRNKANLKLAEIRQQQSVVNYEQKIQSAFKDVSDTLALRDSLSQQLESQQRYLDSLQITLQRARGLYASGAVSYIEVLDAERSLFATQQTILDLTYSRQVNEINLFTALGGGWVE
;
A
#
# COMPACT_ATOMS: atom_id res chain seq x y z
N MET A 1 -11.17 -25.64 59.84
CA MET A 1 -10.95 -24.20 59.62
C MET A 1 -9.98 -23.85 58.46
N PHE A 2 -9.50 -24.79 57.63
CA PHE A 2 -8.52 -24.50 56.56
C PHE A 2 -9.12 -24.27 55.14
N LYS A 3 -10.40 -24.59 54.90
CA LYS A 3 -11.02 -24.50 53.56
C LYS A 3 -11.49 -23.09 53.16
N LEU A 4 -11.79 -22.19 54.12
CA LEU A 4 -12.26 -20.83 53.81
C LEU A 4 -11.13 -19.86 53.42
N LYS A 5 -9.87 -20.14 53.84
CA LYS A 5 -8.69 -19.33 53.51
C LYS A 5 -8.13 -19.60 52.10
N LEU A 6 -8.32 -20.80 51.56
CA LEU A 6 -7.90 -21.11 50.18
C LEU A 6 -8.77 -20.38 49.14
N LEU A 7 -10.07 -20.23 49.40
CA LEU A 7 -11.01 -19.57 48.48
C LEU A 7 -10.72 -18.06 48.36
N SER A 8 -10.34 -17.42 49.46
CA SER A 8 -10.02 -15.98 49.51
C SER A 8 -8.69 -15.64 48.82
N ILE A 9 -7.68 -16.52 48.92
CA ILE A 9 -6.41 -16.37 48.18
C ILE A 9 -6.64 -16.58 46.68
N SER A 10 -7.45 -17.56 46.29
CA SER A 10 -7.76 -17.81 44.87
C SER A 10 -8.50 -16.64 44.23
N THR A 11 -9.35 -15.92 44.98
CA THR A 11 -10.08 -14.75 44.49
C THR A 11 -9.15 -13.53 44.31
N ILE A 12 -8.16 -13.33 45.19
CA ILE A 12 -7.15 -12.25 45.05
C ILE A 12 -6.23 -12.48 43.84
N PHE A 13 -5.86 -13.73 43.54
CA PHE A 13 -5.09 -14.06 42.34
C PHE A 13 -5.87 -13.85 41.04
N ILE A 14 -7.21 -13.99 41.06
CA ILE A 14 -8.07 -13.73 39.89
C ILE A 14 -8.22 -12.22 39.63
N LEU A 15 -8.21 -11.36 40.66
CA LEU A 15 -8.28 -9.90 40.49
C LEU A 15 -6.92 -9.24 40.14
N ALA A 16 -5.79 -9.87 40.47
CA ALA A 16 -4.46 -9.32 40.20
C ALA A 16 -3.99 -9.48 38.73
N GLY A 17 -4.66 -10.31 37.92
CA GLY A 17 -4.32 -10.53 36.50
C GLY A 17 -4.74 -9.40 35.53
N CYS A 18 -5.31 -8.30 36.05
CA CYS A 18 -5.97 -7.28 35.23
C CYS A 18 -5.22 -5.94 35.13
N VAL A 19 -4.07 -5.74 35.79
CA VAL A 19 -3.41 -4.42 35.77
C VAL A 19 -2.47 -4.30 34.58
N SER A 20 -2.98 -3.77 33.46
CA SER A 20 -2.10 -3.19 32.43
C SER A 20 -1.79 -1.75 32.82
N LEU A 21 -0.51 -1.37 32.73
CA LEU A 21 -0.04 0.00 32.95
C LEU A 21 -0.01 0.84 31.66
N ALA A 22 -0.50 0.29 30.54
CA ALA A 22 -0.63 1.04 29.29
C ALA A 22 -1.66 2.18 29.44
N PRO A 23 -1.45 3.34 28.80
CA PRO A 23 -2.47 4.38 28.73
C PRO A 23 -3.70 3.87 27.97
N GLU A 24 -4.86 4.41 28.32
CA GLU A 24 -6.08 4.15 27.55
C GLU A 24 -5.98 4.84 26.18
N TYR A 25 -6.35 4.12 25.13
CA TYR A 25 -6.32 4.66 23.77
C TYR A 25 -7.31 5.82 23.63
N GLN A 26 -6.80 6.97 23.19
CA GLN A 26 -7.62 8.11 22.80
C GLN A 26 -7.30 8.46 21.36
N ARG A 27 -8.31 8.48 20.50
CA ARG A 27 -8.14 8.88 19.12
C ARG A 27 -7.70 10.35 19.07
N PRO A 28 -6.59 10.68 18.38
CA PRO A 28 -6.18 12.07 18.17
C PRO A 28 -7.29 12.88 17.49
N ALA A 29 -7.35 14.18 17.77
CA ALA A 29 -8.28 15.08 17.11
C ALA A 29 -8.03 15.09 15.59
N ALA A 30 -9.08 15.22 14.79
CA ALA A 30 -8.94 15.25 13.33
C ALA A 30 -8.12 16.49 12.89
N PRO A 31 -6.98 16.32 12.20
CA PRO A 31 -6.10 17.42 11.82
C PRO A 31 -6.52 18.13 10.53
N VAL A 32 -7.75 17.89 10.05
CA VAL A 32 -8.28 18.35 8.77
C VAL A 32 -9.71 18.87 8.92
N PRO A 33 -10.21 19.71 8.00
CA PRO A 33 -11.59 20.15 7.99
C PRO A 33 -12.59 18.99 7.96
N GLN A 34 -13.80 19.20 8.50
CA GLN A 34 -14.84 18.16 8.57
C GLN A 34 -15.46 17.79 7.22
N GLN A 35 -15.29 18.63 6.19
CA GLN A 35 -15.88 18.48 4.87
C GLN A 35 -14.85 18.79 3.78
N PHE A 36 -14.96 18.09 2.67
CA PHE A 36 -14.31 18.47 1.41
C PHE A 36 -15.11 19.63 0.79
N SER A 37 -14.43 20.66 0.27
CA SER A 37 -14.99 21.94 -0.17
C SER A 37 -16.44 21.88 -0.73
N LEU A 38 -17.36 22.64 -0.11
CA LEU A 38 -18.80 22.65 -0.44
C LEU A 38 -19.13 23.12 -1.87
N SER A 39 -18.27 23.92 -2.51
CA SER A 39 -18.56 24.53 -3.82
C SER A 39 -18.32 23.61 -5.02
N ARG A 40 -17.61 22.48 -4.84
CA ARG A 40 -17.24 21.55 -5.94
C ARG A 40 -17.98 20.21 -5.91
N ASN A 41 -18.67 19.89 -4.81
CA ASN A 41 -19.42 18.64 -4.70
C ASN A 41 -20.88 18.76 -5.21
N SER A 42 -21.31 19.93 -5.70
CA SER A 42 -22.69 20.18 -6.15
C SER A 42 -23.06 19.49 -7.48
N LEU A 43 -22.08 18.92 -8.19
CA LEU A 43 -22.27 18.24 -9.47
C LEU A 43 -22.54 16.72 -9.35
N THR A 44 -22.63 16.18 -8.14
CA THR A 44 -22.87 14.76 -7.90
C THR A 44 -24.23 14.50 -7.23
N PRO A 45 -25.03 13.52 -7.72
CA PRO A 45 -26.29 13.16 -7.08
C PRO A 45 -26.04 12.71 -5.63
N ALA A 46 -26.75 13.32 -4.68
CA ALA A 46 -26.61 13.01 -3.26
C ALA A 46 -27.02 11.56 -2.96
N VAL A 47 -26.10 10.76 -2.42
CA VAL A 47 -26.40 9.43 -1.85
C VAL A 47 -26.24 9.52 -0.33
N ASN A 48 -27.28 9.15 0.42
CA ASN A 48 -27.21 9.04 1.87
C ASN A 48 -26.26 7.89 2.24
N GLY A 49 -25.09 8.23 2.81
CA GLY A 49 -24.07 7.26 3.20
C GLY A 49 -23.33 6.69 2.01
N TYR A 50 -22.15 7.22 1.71
CA TYR A 50 -21.23 6.56 0.77
C TYR A 50 -20.76 5.25 1.41
N GLN A 51 -21.16 4.12 0.81
CA GLN A 51 -20.57 2.82 1.06
C GLN A 51 -19.82 2.38 -0.19
N ASP A 52 -18.61 1.88 0.02
CA ASP A 52 -17.82 1.25 -1.02
C ASP A 52 -18.62 0.11 -1.66
N THR A 53 -18.82 0.19 -2.98
CA THR A 53 -19.55 -0.80 -3.76
C THR A 53 -18.67 -1.94 -4.23
N GLY A 54 -17.37 -1.93 -3.93
CA GLY A 54 -16.39 -2.89 -4.41
C GLY A 54 -15.88 -2.55 -5.82
N TRP A 55 -14.65 -2.94 -6.13
CA TRP A 55 -13.98 -2.57 -7.38
C TRP A 55 -14.67 -3.17 -8.62
N ARG A 56 -15.32 -4.34 -8.48
CA ARG A 56 -16.07 -4.97 -9.58
C ARG A 56 -17.25 -4.15 -10.08
N ASN A 57 -17.86 -3.34 -9.20
CA ASN A 57 -18.98 -2.46 -9.57
C ASN A 57 -18.50 -1.11 -10.09
N PHE A 58 -17.26 -0.72 -9.80
CA PHE A 58 -16.64 0.52 -10.29
C PHE A 58 -16.12 0.38 -11.72
N PHE A 59 -15.46 -0.74 -12.03
CA PHE A 59 -14.92 -1.00 -13.37
C PHE A 59 -15.95 -1.69 -14.28
N VAL A 60 -16.49 -0.92 -15.25
CA VAL A 60 -17.48 -1.44 -16.22
C VAL A 60 -16.84 -2.31 -17.29
N ASP A 61 -15.59 -2.04 -17.66
CA ASP A 61 -14.87 -2.78 -18.71
C ASP A 61 -14.54 -4.22 -18.24
N PRO A 62 -15.04 -5.26 -18.93
CA PRO A 62 -14.75 -6.65 -18.58
C PRO A 62 -13.26 -7.02 -18.69
N GLN A 63 -12.51 -6.33 -19.55
CA GLN A 63 -11.08 -6.59 -19.74
C GLN A 63 -10.29 -6.14 -18.51
N VAL A 64 -10.49 -4.90 -18.04
CA VAL A 64 -9.78 -4.43 -16.84
C VAL A 64 -10.14 -5.28 -15.62
N THR A 65 -11.40 -5.69 -15.49
CA THR A 65 -11.84 -6.56 -14.38
C THR A 65 -11.15 -7.93 -14.40
N ARG A 66 -10.95 -8.50 -15.59
CA ARG A 66 -10.20 -9.75 -15.76
C ARG A 66 -8.71 -9.57 -15.42
N LEU A 67 -8.10 -8.47 -15.87
CA LEU A 67 -6.69 -8.15 -15.59
C LEU A 67 -6.45 -7.94 -14.10
N ILE A 68 -7.35 -7.23 -13.42
CA ILE A 68 -7.30 -7.07 -11.96
C ILE A 68 -7.35 -8.44 -11.27
N THR A 69 -8.30 -9.30 -11.65
CA THR A 69 -8.42 -10.66 -11.08
C THR A 69 -7.12 -11.47 -11.27
N GLU A 70 -6.50 -11.38 -12.44
CA GLU A 70 -5.23 -12.06 -12.73
C GLU A 70 -4.07 -11.49 -11.90
N ALA A 71 -3.99 -10.17 -11.73
CA ALA A 71 -3.00 -9.51 -10.89
C ALA A 71 -3.14 -9.89 -9.41
N LEU A 72 -4.36 -9.89 -8.86
CA LEU A 72 -4.61 -10.27 -7.47
C LEU A 72 -4.13 -11.69 -7.15
N THR A 73 -4.07 -12.56 -8.15
CA THR A 73 -3.58 -13.93 -7.99
C THR A 73 -2.06 -14.05 -8.13
N ASN A 74 -1.45 -13.29 -9.03
CA ASN A 74 -0.07 -13.55 -9.49
C ASN A 74 0.96 -12.48 -9.07
N ASN A 75 0.51 -11.26 -8.75
CA ASN A 75 1.38 -10.14 -8.42
C ASN A 75 2.28 -10.45 -7.21
N ARG A 76 3.57 -10.11 -7.34
CA ARG A 76 4.59 -10.46 -6.34
C ARG A 76 4.59 -9.53 -5.12
N ASP A 77 4.21 -8.27 -5.29
CA ASP A 77 4.13 -7.30 -4.19
C ASP A 77 2.97 -7.63 -3.25
N LEU A 78 1.80 -8.00 -3.80
CA LEU A 78 0.67 -8.46 -2.99
C LEU A 78 1.00 -9.77 -2.26
N ARG A 79 1.67 -10.72 -2.93
CA ARG A 79 2.12 -11.96 -2.28
C ARG A 79 3.13 -11.68 -1.16
N MET A 80 4.05 -10.75 -1.37
CA MET A 80 5.00 -10.32 -0.33
C MET A 80 4.28 -9.67 0.85
N ALA A 81 3.29 -8.81 0.60
CA ALA A 81 2.47 -8.20 1.65
C ALA A 81 1.71 -9.27 2.46
N ALA A 82 1.18 -10.30 1.81
CA ALA A 82 0.54 -11.43 2.50
C ALA A 82 1.53 -12.23 3.38
N LEU A 83 2.77 -12.44 2.91
CA LEU A 83 3.80 -13.10 3.71
C LEU A 83 4.22 -12.27 4.94
N LYS A 84 4.30 -10.94 4.80
CA LYS A 84 4.57 -10.04 5.94
C LYS A 84 3.49 -10.09 7.03
N VAL A 85 2.24 -10.35 6.66
CA VAL A 85 1.16 -10.58 7.63
C VAL A 85 1.39 -11.87 8.42
N GLU A 86 1.76 -12.96 7.75
CA GLU A 86 2.07 -14.23 8.42
C GLU A 86 3.35 -14.12 9.27
N GLU A 87 4.36 -13.36 8.83
CA GLU A 87 5.55 -13.03 9.62
C GLU A 87 5.16 -12.27 10.90
N ALA A 88 4.33 -11.22 10.79
CA ALA A 88 3.88 -10.45 11.95
C ALA A 88 3.03 -11.30 12.91
N ARG A 89 2.18 -12.20 12.38
CA ARG A 89 1.43 -13.17 13.19
C ARG A 89 2.37 -14.13 13.92
N ALA A 90 3.38 -14.66 13.25
CA ALA A 90 4.36 -15.55 13.86
C ALA A 90 5.16 -14.82 14.95
N GLN A 91 5.56 -13.57 14.71
CA GLN A 91 6.24 -12.74 15.70
C GLN A 91 5.35 -12.49 16.93
N PHE A 92 4.07 -12.17 16.74
CA PHE A 92 3.11 -12.08 17.83
C PHE A 92 3.04 -13.37 18.64
N ASN A 93 2.95 -14.54 18.00
CA ASN A 93 2.90 -15.83 18.69
C ASN A 93 4.20 -16.13 19.46
N VAL A 94 5.37 -15.73 18.95
CA VAL A 94 6.65 -15.85 19.65
C VAL A 94 6.64 -15.01 20.92
N THR A 95 6.26 -13.74 20.83
CA THR A 95 6.21 -12.84 21.98
C THR A 95 5.10 -13.24 22.98
N ASP A 96 3.97 -13.78 22.50
CA ASP A 96 2.92 -14.27 23.39
C ASP A 96 3.34 -15.55 24.14
N ALA A 97 4.16 -16.41 23.51
CA ALA A 97 4.68 -17.62 24.14
C ALA A 97 5.56 -17.32 25.38
N ASP A 98 6.25 -16.17 25.41
CA ASP A 98 7.03 -15.73 26.58
C ASP A 98 6.17 -15.52 27.83
N ARG A 99 4.85 -15.37 27.68
CA ARG A 99 3.91 -15.25 28.81
C ARG A 99 3.56 -16.58 29.44
N TYR A 100 4.01 -17.70 28.88
CA TYR A 100 3.71 -19.05 29.36
C TYR A 100 4.94 -19.71 29.96
N PRO A 101 4.74 -20.75 30.81
CA PRO A 101 5.86 -21.47 31.37
C PRO A 101 6.69 -22.21 30.31
N GLN A 102 8.00 -22.21 30.50
CA GLN A 102 8.94 -22.97 29.69
C GLN A 102 9.42 -24.20 30.45
N LEU A 103 9.46 -25.35 29.77
CA LEU A 103 10.04 -26.58 30.28
C LEU A 103 11.20 -27.00 29.37
N ASN A 104 12.41 -26.97 29.90
CA ASN A 104 13.62 -27.29 29.14
C ASN A 104 14.38 -28.44 29.81
N ALA A 105 14.95 -29.33 29.00
CA ALA A 105 15.88 -30.35 29.46
C ALA A 105 17.31 -29.87 29.24
N SER A 106 18.18 -30.08 30.22
CA SER A 106 19.61 -29.78 30.11
C SER A 106 20.41 -30.94 30.67
N SER A 107 21.49 -31.30 29.99
CA SER A 107 22.49 -32.25 30.48
C SER A 107 23.88 -31.69 30.26
N GLY A 108 24.75 -31.85 31.25
CA GLY A 108 26.12 -31.35 31.21
C GLY A 108 27.10 -32.34 31.79
N ILE A 109 28.35 -32.27 31.32
CA ILE A 109 29.47 -32.97 31.91
C ILE A 109 30.53 -31.92 32.23
N THR A 110 30.95 -31.88 33.49
CA THR A 110 31.96 -30.93 33.96
C THR A 110 33.20 -31.71 34.38
N TYR A 111 34.35 -31.38 33.79
CA TYR A 111 35.67 -31.83 34.26
C TYR A 111 36.36 -30.66 34.94
N SER A 112 36.83 -30.87 36.16
CA SER A 112 37.59 -29.88 36.91
C SER A 112 38.80 -30.53 37.55
N GLY A 113 39.95 -29.88 37.50
CA GLY A 113 41.21 -30.41 38.02
C GLY A 113 42.21 -29.29 38.24
N GLY A 114 43.25 -29.54 39.04
CA GLY A 114 44.29 -28.53 39.24
C GLY A 114 45.32 -28.55 38.13
N LEU A 115 45.87 -27.37 37.81
CA LEU A 115 46.94 -27.21 36.82
C LEU A 115 48.32 -27.68 37.33
N LYS A 116 48.42 -28.03 38.61
CA LYS A 116 49.62 -28.58 39.26
C LYS A 116 49.36 -30.06 39.57
N GLY A 117 50.35 -30.92 39.33
CA GLY A 117 50.22 -32.39 39.24
C GLY A 117 49.60 -33.13 40.43
N ASP A 118 49.44 -32.48 41.58
CA ASP A 118 48.93 -33.11 42.81
C ASP A 118 47.41 -32.95 43.00
N LYS A 119 46.66 -32.49 41.98
CA LYS A 119 45.21 -32.27 42.08
C LYS A 119 44.46 -33.14 41.07
N PRO A 120 43.82 -34.24 41.51
CA PRO A 120 43.14 -35.16 40.62
C PRO A 120 41.96 -34.50 39.89
N THR A 121 41.70 -34.93 38.66
CA THR A 121 40.54 -34.50 37.88
C THR A 121 39.28 -35.08 38.50
N THR A 122 38.36 -34.20 38.88
CA THR A 122 37.00 -34.50 39.28
C THR A 122 36.07 -34.37 38.07
N GLN A 123 35.20 -35.34 37.89
CA GLN A 123 34.17 -35.35 36.86
C GLN A 123 32.79 -35.28 37.52
N GLY A 124 31.89 -34.48 36.95
CA GLY A 124 30.50 -34.36 37.35
C GLY A 124 29.59 -34.52 36.14
N TYR A 125 28.58 -35.37 36.28
CA TYR A 125 27.50 -35.56 35.32
C TYR A 125 26.24 -34.95 35.91
N ASP A 126 25.60 -34.06 35.16
CA ASP A 126 24.36 -33.41 35.56
C ASP A 126 23.30 -33.59 34.47
N ALA A 127 22.09 -33.95 34.87
CA ALA A 127 20.93 -33.96 33.99
C ALA A 127 19.75 -33.33 34.72
N GLY A 128 18.93 -32.55 34.03
CA GLY A 128 17.80 -31.90 34.68
C GLY A 128 16.71 -31.44 33.73
N LEU A 129 15.51 -31.37 34.27
CA LEU A 129 14.34 -30.73 33.70
C LEU A 129 14.10 -29.44 34.49
N LYS A 130 14.11 -28.31 33.79
CA LYS A 130 13.93 -26.97 34.37
C LYS A 130 12.63 -26.36 33.85
N PHE A 131 11.73 -26.07 34.77
CA PHE A 131 10.54 -25.26 34.60
C PHE A 131 10.85 -23.80 34.98
N SER A 132 10.46 -22.85 34.14
CA SER A 132 10.62 -21.41 34.38
C SER A 132 9.35 -20.66 33.98
N TYR A 133 8.87 -19.77 34.84
CA TYR A 133 7.68 -18.96 34.59
C TYR A 133 7.80 -17.57 35.20
N GLU A 134 7.53 -16.51 34.45
CA GLU A 134 7.45 -15.15 34.98
C GLU A 134 5.99 -14.78 35.29
N LEU A 135 5.71 -14.43 36.55
CA LEU A 135 4.39 -13.96 36.95
C LEU A 135 4.26 -12.48 36.59
N ASP A 136 3.52 -12.22 35.51
CA ASP A 136 3.38 -10.88 34.93
C ASP A 136 2.32 -10.00 35.62
N PHE A 137 2.50 -9.72 36.92
CA PHE A 137 1.53 -8.94 37.72
C PHE A 137 1.30 -7.51 37.21
N PHE A 138 2.34 -6.87 36.65
CA PHE A 138 2.29 -5.50 36.14
C PHE A 138 2.11 -5.42 34.62
N GLY A 139 1.88 -6.55 33.97
CA GLY A 139 1.54 -6.63 32.56
C GLY A 139 2.69 -6.25 31.60
N LYS A 140 3.96 -6.43 31.98
CA LYS A 140 5.10 -6.19 31.10
C LYS A 140 5.05 -7.09 29.86
N LEU A 141 4.99 -8.41 30.06
CA LEU A 141 4.97 -9.39 28.97
C LEU A 141 3.64 -9.33 28.20
N LYS A 142 2.53 -9.10 28.91
CA LYS A 142 1.22 -8.84 28.32
C LYS A 142 1.24 -7.65 27.37
N ASN A 143 1.81 -6.51 27.80
CA ASN A 143 1.88 -5.31 26.96
C ASN A 143 2.84 -5.48 25.77
N MET A 144 3.93 -6.24 25.91
CA MET A 144 4.79 -6.59 24.77
C MET A 144 4.05 -7.45 23.74
N SER A 145 3.31 -8.48 24.19
CA SER A 145 2.43 -9.28 23.33
C SER A 145 1.31 -8.45 22.70
N ASP A 146 0.67 -7.55 23.47
CA ASP A 146 -0.35 -6.65 22.95
C ASP A 146 0.22 -5.71 21.88
N ALA A 147 1.46 -5.20 22.04
CA ALA A 147 2.12 -4.37 21.03
C ALA A 147 2.34 -5.13 19.71
N ASP A 148 2.85 -6.37 19.78
CA ASP A 148 3.04 -7.20 18.58
C ASP A 148 1.72 -7.62 17.95
N ARG A 149 0.65 -7.81 18.74
CA ARG A 149 -0.71 -8.01 18.21
C ARG A 149 -1.19 -6.80 17.40
N GLN A 150 -0.97 -5.59 17.91
CA GLN A 150 -1.34 -4.38 17.16
C GLN A 150 -0.47 -4.22 15.90
N ASN A 151 0.82 -4.58 15.94
CA ASN A 151 1.68 -4.61 14.75
C ASN A 151 1.18 -5.63 13.71
N TYR A 152 0.69 -6.79 14.15
CA TYR A 152 0.02 -7.75 13.28
C TYR A 152 -1.23 -7.15 12.62
N PHE A 153 -2.12 -6.50 13.38
CA PHE A 153 -3.28 -5.82 12.78
C PHE A 153 -2.89 -4.68 11.82
N ALA A 154 -1.86 -3.89 12.16
CA ALA A 154 -1.31 -2.90 11.25
C ALA A 154 -0.82 -3.54 9.93
N SER A 155 -0.18 -4.71 10.01
CA SER A 155 0.28 -5.43 8.81
C SER A 155 -0.89 -5.92 7.94
N GLU A 156 -2.04 -6.28 8.53
CA GLU A 156 -3.25 -6.64 7.78
C GLU A 156 -3.82 -5.45 7.00
N GLU A 157 -3.86 -4.27 7.62
CA GLU A 157 -4.28 -3.03 6.95
C GLU A 157 -3.28 -2.60 5.88
N ALA A 158 -1.98 -2.74 6.12
CA ALA A 158 -0.95 -2.51 5.09
C ALA A 158 -1.14 -3.44 3.88
N ARG A 159 -1.52 -4.71 4.09
CA ARG A 159 -1.87 -5.64 3.00
C ARG A 159 -3.09 -5.15 2.22
N ARG A 160 -4.12 -4.63 2.89
CA ARG A 160 -5.31 -4.05 2.24
C ARG A 160 -4.95 -2.80 1.42
N ALA A 161 -4.06 -1.95 1.92
CA ALA A 161 -3.55 -0.80 1.18
C ALA A 161 -2.84 -1.25 -0.12
N VAL A 162 -1.96 -2.26 -0.05
CA VAL A 162 -1.30 -2.85 -1.24
C VAL A 162 -2.32 -3.43 -2.22
N HIS A 163 -3.38 -4.08 -1.72
CA HIS A 163 -4.45 -4.61 -2.56
C HIS A 163 -5.15 -3.52 -3.38
N ILE A 164 -5.58 -2.43 -2.73
CA ILE A 164 -6.26 -1.31 -3.42
C ILE A 164 -5.31 -0.61 -4.40
N LEU A 165 -4.05 -0.38 -4.00
CA LEU A 165 -3.03 0.21 -4.88
C LEU A 165 -2.75 -0.67 -6.09
N LEU A 166 -2.75 -2.00 -5.94
CA LEU A 166 -2.59 -2.92 -7.06
C LEU A 166 -3.77 -2.82 -8.04
N VAL A 167 -5.00 -2.79 -7.53
CA VAL A 167 -6.21 -2.58 -8.36
C VAL A 167 -6.09 -1.27 -9.15
N SER A 168 -5.67 -0.19 -8.49
CA SER A 168 -5.43 1.11 -9.13
C SER A 168 -4.35 1.04 -10.20
N ASN A 169 -3.18 0.49 -9.89
CA ASN A 169 -2.02 0.42 -10.78
C ASN A 169 -2.27 -0.44 -12.02
N VAL A 170 -2.96 -1.57 -11.88
CA VAL A 170 -3.38 -2.42 -13.02
C VAL A 170 -4.31 -1.65 -13.94
N SER A 171 -5.27 -0.93 -13.37
CA SER A 171 -6.22 -0.13 -14.12
C SER A 171 -5.54 1.01 -14.88
N GLN A 172 -4.67 1.77 -14.21
CA GLN A 172 -3.91 2.86 -14.85
C GLN A 172 -3.00 2.32 -15.96
N SER A 173 -2.33 1.18 -15.73
CA SER A 173 -1.47 0.54 -16.74
C SER A 173 -2.28 0.07 -17.95
N TYR A 174 -3.49 -0.45 -17.73
CA TYR A 174 -4.42 -0.81 -18.80
C TYR A 174 -4.89 0.40 -19.63
N PHE A 175 -5.29 1.49 -18.98
CA PHE A 175 -5.68 2.72 -19.70
C PHE A 175 -4.50 3.40 -20.40
N SER A 176 -3.28 3.27 -19.87
CA SER A 176 -2.06 3.73 -20.55
C SER A 176 -1.79 2.92 -21.82
N GLN A 177 -2.01 1.60 -21.77
CA GLN A 177 -1.96 0.73 -22.95
C GLN A 177 -3.00 1.14 -24.00
N GLN A 178 -4.26 1.40 -23.58
CA GLN A 178 -5.31 1.88 -24.47
C GLN A 178 -4.94 3.23 -25.13
N LEU A 179 -4.41 4.17 -24.35
CA LEU A 179 -3.94 5.47 -24.85
C LEU A 179 -2.89 5.29 -25.95
N ALA A 180 -1.87 4.45 -25.71
CA ALA A 180 -0.80 4.21 -26.68
C ALA A 180 -1.34 3.59 -27.98
N TYR A 181 -2.31 2.66 -27.89
CA TYR A 181 -3.00 2.11 -29.06
C TYR A 181 -3.73 3.19 -29.86
N GLU A 182 -4.55 4.01 -29.20
CA GLU A 182 -5.32 5.05 -29.90
C GLU A 182 -4.41 6.12 -30.52
N GLN A 183 -3.34 6.52 -29.83
CA GLN A 183 -2.34 7.44 -30.37
C GLN A 183 -1.64 6.87 -31.61
N LEU A 184 -1.28 5.58 -31.59
CA LEU A 184 -0.71 4.90 -32.75
C LEU A 184 -1.72 4.81 -33.91
N ARG A 185 -2.99 4.53 -33.61
CA ARG A 185 -4.06 4.47 -34.61
C ARG A 185 -4.24 5.82 -35.31
N ILE A 186 -4.39 6.91 -34.56
CA ILE A 186 -4.55 8.25 -35.14
C ILE A 186 -3.29 8.69 -35.90
N ALA A 187 -2.08 8.33 -35.45
CA ALA A 187 -0.85 8.65 -36.17
C ALA A 187 -0.77 7.95 -37.52
N ARG A 188 -1.21 6.68 -37.59
CA ARG A 188 -1.30 5.91 -38.85
C ARG A 188 -2.36 6.47 -39.80
N GLU A 189 -3.51 6.88 -39.28
CA GLU A 189 -4.56 7.55 -40.07
C GLU A 189 -4.08 8.90 -40.61
N THR A 190 -3.40 9.70 -39.78
CA THR A 190 -2.78 10.97 -40.17
C THR A 190 -1.70 10.77 -41.23
N LEU A 191 -0.86 9.74 -41.12
CA LEU A 191 0.13 9.41 -42.16
C LEU A 191 -0.56 9.14 -43.50
N LYS A 192 -1.65 8.36 -43.51
CA LYS A 192 -2.42 8.09 -44.72
C LYS A 192 -3.01 9.39 -45.30
N ASN A 193 -3.51 10.29 -44.46
CA ASN A 193 -4.03 11.58 -44.90
C ASN A 193 -2.92 12.45 -45.52
N TYR A 194 -1.73 12.53 -44.89
CA TYR A 194 -0.60 13.29 -45.44
C TYR A 194 -0.05 12.69 -46.74
N GLN A 195 -0.06 11.36 -46.89
CA GLN A 195 0.29 10.71 -48.16
C GLN A 195 -0.67 11.10 -49.29
N GLN A 196 -1.97 11.20 -49.00
CA GLN A 196 -2.97 11.66 -49.96
C GLN A 196 -2.79 13.13 -50.30
N SER A 197 -2.54 14.00 -49.30
CA SER A 197 -2.24 15.42 -49.51
C SER A 197 -0.98 15.61 -50.35
N TYR A 198 0.09 14.86 -50.09
CA TYR A 198 1.33 14.87 -50.89
C TYR A 198 1.06 14.46 -52.34
N ALA A 199 0.36 13.34 -52.57
CA ALA A 199 0.02 12.90 -53.93
C ALA A 199 -0.82 13.94 -54.69
N PHE A 200 -1.74 14.64 -54.00
CA PHE A 200 -2.50 15.72 -54.59
C PHE A 200 -1.62 16.91 -55.01
N VAL A 201 -0.70 17.35 -54.14
CA VAL A 201 0.25 18.43 -54.44
C VAL A 201 1.22 18.04 -55.55
N GLU A 202 1.66 16.78 -55.59
CA GLU A 202 2.51 16.24 -56.65
C GLU A 202 1.83 16.33 -58.02
N GLN A 203 0.56 15.92 -58.11
CA GLN A 203 -0.22 16.06 -59.36
C GLN A 203 -0.35 17.52 -59.81
N GLN A 204 -0.61 18.44 -58.87
CA GLN A 204 -0.65 19.87 -59.17
C GLN A 204 0.70 20.44 -59.63
N LEU A 205 1.82 19.87 -59.18
CA LEU A 205 3.15 20.33 -59.59
C LEU A 205 3.44 19.94 -61.04
N VAL A 206 3.04 18.72 -61.44
CA VAL A 206 3.17 18.23 -62.82
C VAL A 206 2.34 19.07 -63.79
N THR A 207 1.20 19.62 -63.36
CA THR A 207 0.37 20.54 -64.16
C THR A 207 0.78 22.01 -64.03
N GLY A 208 1.86 22.32 -63.31
CA GLY A 208 2.34 23.69 -63.09
C GLY A 208 1.43 24.56 -62.21
N SER A 209 0.50 23.95 -61.47
CA SER A 209 -0.51 24.61 -60.64
C SER A 209 -0.07 24.84 -59.18
N THR A 210 1.12 24.39 -58.79
CA THR A 210 1.73 24.62 -57.46
C THR A 210 3.25 24.74 -57.57
N ASN A 211 3.97 24.84 -56.45
CA ASN A 211 5.42 25.03 -56.38
C ASN A 211 6.12 23.93 -55.55
N VAL A 212 7.45 23.87 -55.68
CA VAL A 212 8.29 22.87 -54.98
C VAL A 212 8.27 23.05 -53.46
N LEU A 213 8.05 24.28 -52.95
CA LEU A 213 7.95 24.54 -51.52
C LEU A 213 6.74 23.80 -50.91
N ALA A 214 5.58 23.85 -51.56
CA ALA A 214 4.39 23.12 -51.12
C ALA A 214 4.60 21.60 -51.12
N LEU A 215 5.29 21.07 -52.14
CA LEU A 215 5.61 19.65 -52.23
C LEU A 215 6.53 19.20 -51.08
N GLU A 216 7.60 19.94 -50.80
CA GLU A 216 8.54 19.61 -49.72
C GLU A 216 7.91 19.81 -48.33
N GLN A 217 7.00 20.78 -48.17
CA GLN A 217 6.20 20.94 -46.95
C GLN A 217 5.31 19.72 -46.68
N ALA A 218 4.62 19.20 -47.70
CA ALA A 218 3.82 17.98 -47.59
C ALA A 218 4.70 16.75 -47.29
N ARG A 219 5.87 16.64 -47.95
CA ARG A 219 6.84 15.57 -47.69
C ARG A 219 7.34 15.59 -46.25
N GLY A 220 7.64 16.76 -45.71
CA GLY A 220 8.11 16.92 -44.34
C GLY A 220 7.13 16.38 -43.29
N GLN A 221 5.81 16.53 -43.51
CA GLN A 221 4.80 15.99 -42.59
C GLN A 221 4.71 14.46 -42.59
N ILE A 222 4.98 13.83 -43.74
CA ILE A 222 5.04 12.37 -43.82
C ILE A 222 6.15 11.86 -42.91
N GLU A 223 7.34 12.47 -42.98
CA GLU A 223 8.48 12.01 -42.17
C GLU A 223 8.32 12.36 -40.68
N SER A 224 7.76 13.53 -40.33
CA SER A 224 7.46 13.85 -38.93
C SER A 224 6.44 12.87 -38.32
N THR A 225 5.42 12.47 -39.09
CA THR A 225 4.40 11.52 -38.64
C THR A 225 4.94 10.10 -38.55
N ARG A 226 5.87 9.71 -39.43
CA ARG A 226 6.59 8.42 -39.30
C ARG A 226 7.41 8.36 -38.01
N ALA A 227 8.08 9.44 -37.64
CA ALA A 227 8.79 9.52 -36.36
C ALA A 227 7.81 9.41 -35.18
N GLU A 228 6.64 10.05 -35.26
CA GLU A 228 5.60 9.93 -34.24
C GLU A 228 5.04 8.51 -34.13
N ILE A 229 4.81 7.81 -35.25
CA ILE A 229 4.42 6.40 -35.26
C ILE A 229 5.45 5.54 -34.52
N ALA A 230 6.74 5.71 -34.84
CA ALA A 230 7.80 4.96 -34.18
C ALA A 230 7.85 5.22 -32.66
N LYS A 231 7.62 6.46 -32.24
CA LYS A 231 7.47 6.81 -30.82
C LYS A 231 6.31 6.06 -30.17
N ARG A 232 5.12 6.06 -30.80
CA ARG A 232 3.93 5.39 -30.22
C ARG A 232 4.03 3.86 -30.22
N GLU A 233 4.77 3.28 -31.15
CA GLU A 233 5.14 1.86 -31.10
C GLU A 233 6.04 1.56 -29.88
N GLY A 234 6.97 2.45 -29.56
CA GLY A 234 7.77 2.40 -28.34
C GLY A 234 6.93 2.53 -27.07
N ASP A 235 6.06 3.54 -26.98
CA ASP A 235 5.16 3.78 -25.85
C ASP A 235 4.26 2.56 -25.60
N LEU A 236 3.71 1.95 -26.66
CA LEU A 236 2.89 0.75 -26.58
C LEU A 236 3.67 -0.45 -26.05
N ALA A 237 4.92 -0.65 -26.51
CA ALA A 237 5.77 -1.70 -26.01
C ALA A 237 6.09 -1.50 -24.51
N GLN A 238 6.34 -0.26 -24.08
CA GLN A 238 6.56 0.07 -22.67
C GLN A 238 5.30 -0.20 -21.82
N ALA A 239 4.13 0.23 -22.28
CA ALA A 239 2.86 -0.01 -21.58
C ALA A 239 2.56 -1.51 -21.44
N ASN A 240 2.83 -2.31 -22.48
CA ASN A 240 2.69 -3.76 -22.44
C ASN A 240 3.61 -4.41 -21.39
N ASN A 241 4.88 -4.00 -21.36
CA ASN A 241 5.85 -4.52 -20.39
C ASN A 241 5.48 -4.12 -18.95
N ALA A 242 5.03 -2.89 -18.73
CA ALA A 242 4.55 -2.41 -17.44
C ALA A 242 3.31 -3.19 -16.97
N LEU A 243 2.36 -3.44 -17.89
CA LEU A 243 1.17 -4.24 -17.59
C LEU A 243 1.53 -5.68 -17.20
N GLN A 244 2.43 -6.34 -17.92
CA GLN A 244 2.88 -7.69 -17.56
C GLN A 244 3.57 -7.74 -16.18
N LEU A 245 4.34 -6.71 -15.85
CA LEU A 245 4.97 -6.59 -14.52
C LEU A 245 3.92 -6.54 -13.40
N VAL A 246 2.91 -5.68 -13.53
CA VAL A 246 1.87 -5.56 -12.48
C VAL A 246 0.94 -6.77 -12.43
N LEU A 247 0.70 -7.45 -13.56
CA LEU A 247 -0.04 -8.71 -13.59
C LEU A 247 0.74 -9.86 -12.93
N GLY A 248 2.07 -9.85 -13.02
CA GLY A 248 2.90 -10.97 -12.59
C GLY A 248 2.82 -12.19 -13.51
N THR A 249 2.33 -12.02 -14.75
CA THR A 249 2.24 -13.05 -15.79
C THR A 249 2.64 -12.48 -17.15
N TYR A 250 3.10 -13.35 -18.06
CA TYR A 250 3.52 -12.99 -19.42
C TYR A 250 2.58 -13.58 -20.48
N ARG A 251 1.29 -13.70 -20.16
CA ARG A 251 0.28 -14.18 -21.11
C ARG A 251 0.01 -13.12 -22.18
N ALA A 252 -0.67 -13.54 -23.25
CA ALA A 252 -1.11 -12.62 -24.29
C ALA A 252 -2.00 -11.52 -23.69
N LEU A 253 -1.62 -10.26 -23.94
CA LEU A 253 -2.35 -9.08 -23.50
C LEU A 253 -3.57 -8.81 -24.39
N PRO A 254 -4.55 -8.00 -23.92
CA PRO A 254 -5.67 -7.58 -24.76
C PRO A 254 -5.18 -6.91 -26.05
N SER A 255 -5.68 -7.39 -27.19
CA SER A 255 -5.42 -6.79 -28.50
C SER A 255 -6.31 -5.57 -28.74
N GLU A 256 -5.92 -4.71 -29.68
CA GLU A 256 -6.69 -3.56 -30.20
C GLU A 256 -8.18 -3.87 -30.43
N LYS A 257 -8.52 -5.03 -31.01
CA LYS A 257 -9.92 -5.42 -31.32
C LYS A 257 -10.80 -5.68 -30.09
N GLY A 258 -10.21 -5.88 -28.92
CA GLY A 258 -10.90 -6.11 -27.65
C GLY A 258 -11.11 -4.84 -26.83
N MET A 259 -10.50 -3.72 -27.24
CA MET A 259 -10.56 -2.43 -26.54
C MET A 259 -11.69 -1.60 -27.13
N LYS A 260 -12.89 -1.66 -26.52
CA LYS A 260 -13.90 -0.62 -26.73
C LYS A 260 -13.61 0.44 -25.67
N GLY A 261 -13.48 1.71 -26.07
CA GLY A 261 -13.06 2.82 -25.22
C GLY A 261 -13.60 2.67 -23.80
N GLY A 262 -12.69 2.36 -22.86
CA GLY A 262 -13.08 1.85 -21.55
C GLY A 262 -13.82 2.93 -20.77
N GLU A 263 -15.14 2.79 -20.67
CA GLU A 263 -15.94 3.63 -19.81
C GLU A 263 -15.67 3.25 -18.35
N ILE A 264 -15.23 4.22 -17.56
CA ILE A 264 -15.20 4.09 -16.10
C ILE A 264 -16.50 4.70 -15.59
N ALA A 265 -17.21 3.99 -14.71
CA ALA A 265 -18.37 4.57 -14.05
C ALA A 265 -17.88 5.72 -13.15
N PRO A 266 -18.34 6.97 -13.35
CA PRO A 266 -17.88 8.08 -12.54
C PRO A 266 -18.28 7.85 -11.07
N VAL A 267 -17.37 8.10 -10.14
CA VAL A 267 -17.71 7.98 -8.71
C VAL A 267 -18.78 9.04 -8.39
N LYS A 268 -19.92 8.59 -7.86
CA LYS A 268 -21.01 9.47 -7.41
C LYS A 268 -20.84 9.75 -5.92
N LEU A 269 -20.64 11.03 -5.58
CA LEU A 269 -20.39 11.46 -4.21
C LEU A 269 -21.54 12.29 -3.65
N PRO A 270 -21.86 12.21 -2.36
CA PRO A 270 -22.77 13.17 -1.76
C PRO A 270 -22.14 14.58 -1.72
N PRO A 271 -22.94 15.65 -1.91
CA PRO A 271 -22.46 17.02 -1.89
C PRO A 271 -21.82 17.44 -0.55
N ASN A 272 -22.19 16.76 0.54
CA ASN A 272 -21.72 16.99 1.91
C ASN A 272 -20.84 15.84 2.44
N LEU A 273 -19.99 15.25 1.60
CA LEU A 273 -19.09 14.17 2.03
C LEU A 273 -18.22 14.61 3.22
N SER A 274 -18.35 13.90 4.33
CA SER A 274 -17.54 14.13 5.53
C SER A 274 -16.14 13.56 5.36
N SER A 275 -15.13 14.26 5.88
CA SER A 275 -13.75 13.76 5.95
C SER A 275 -13.59 12.52 6.85
N GLN A 276 -14.61 12.17 7.62
CA GLN A 276 -14.64 10.92 8.39
C GLN A 276 -14.53 9.67 7.52
N ILE A 277 -14.88 9.75 6.22
CA ILE A 277 -14.69 8.66 5.27
C ILE A 277 -13.21 8.24 5.16
N LEU A 278 -12.27 9.18 5.37
CA LEU A 278 -10.84 8.90 5.32
C LEU A 278 -10.42 7.89 6.39
N LEU A 279 -11.12 7.82 7.52
CA LEU A 279 -10.81 6.86 8.58
C LEU A 279 -11.09 5.41 8.17
N GLN A 280 -11.77 5.19 7.04
CA GLN A 280 -11.96 3.86 6.45
C GLN A 280 -10.77 3.44 5.57
N ARG A 281 -9.81 4.32 5.28
CA ARG A 281 -8.65 3.96 4.45
C ARG A 281 -7.71 3.05 5.24
N PRO A 282 -7.20 1.95 4.63
CA PRO A 282 -6.30 1.04 5.33
C PRO A 282 -4.98 1.67 5.77
N ASP A 283 -4.45 2.67 5.06
CA ASP A 283 -3.23 3.38 5.49
C ASP A 283 -3.42 4.20 6.77
N ILE A 284 -4.63 4.71 7.03
CA ILE A 284 -4.98 5.40 8.28
C ILE A 284 -5.27 4.39 9.40
N MET A 285 -5.95 3.28 9.09
CA MET A 285 -6.16 2.20 10.06
C MET A 285 -4.83 1.56 10.50
N GLU A 286 -3.89 1.36 9.57
CA GLU A 286 -2.52 0.91 9.87
C GLU A 286 -1.85 1.85 10.89
N ALA A 287 -1.89 3.17 10.64
CA ALA A 287 -1.32 4.15 11.56
C ALA A 287 -2.04 4.17 12.92
N GLU A 288 -3.36 3.93 12.96
CA GLU A 288 -4.12 3.80 14.22
C GLU A 288 -3.64 2.58 15.03
N TYR A 289 -3.43 1.43 14.38
CA TYR A 289 -2.89 0.24 15.04
C TYR A 289 -1.43 0.43 15.51
N GLN A 290 -0.59 1.10 14.73
CA GLN A 290 0.78 1.46 15.13
C GLN A 290 0.80 2.40 16.36
N LEU A 291 -0.18 3.31 16.47
CA LEU A 291 -0.35 4.13 17.67
C LEU A 291 -0.73 3.29 18.89
N LYS A 292 -1.69 2.36 18.75
CA LYS A 292 -2.06 1.41 19.82
C LYS A 292 -0.89 0.52 20.24
N ALA A 293 -0.03 0.13 19.30
CA ALA A 293 1.20 -0.61 19.60
C ALA A 293 2.17 0.24 20.45
N ALA A 294 2.29 1.53 20.16
CA ALA A 294 3.12 2.45 20.93
C ALA A 294 2.56 2.69 22.35
N ASP A 295 1.23 2.77 22.50
CA ASP A 295 0.57 2.83 23.81
C ASP A 295 0.89 1.58 24.65
N ALA A 296 0.79 0.38 24.07
CA ALA A 296 1.15 -0.86 24.74
C ALA A 296 2.63 -0.86 25.17
N ASN A 297 3.55 -0.39 24.32
CA ASN A 297 4.97 -0.25 24.66
C ASN A 297 5.23 0.69 25.85
N ILE A 298 4.44 1.75 26.03
CA ILE A 298 4.50 2.59 27.25
C ILE A 298 4.15 1.76 28.48
N GLY A 299 3.13 0.90 28.40
CA GLY A 299 2.76 -0.01 29.48
C GLY A 299 3.89 -0.95 29.89
N ALA A 300 4.56 -1.57 28.90
CA ALA A 300 5.73 -2.41 29.15
C ALA A 300 6.90 -1.63 29.79
N ALA A 301 7.14 -0.40 29.35
CA ALA A 301 8.19 0.46 29.92
C ALA A 301 7.86 0.94 31.35
N ARG A 302 6.59 1.22 31.66
CA ARG A 302 6.12 1.53 33.02
C ARG A 302 6.26 0.33 33.95
N ALA A 303 5.95 -0.87 33.46
CA ALA A 303 6.10 -2.11 34.25
C ALA A 303 7.56 -2.39 34.66
N ALA A 304 8.55 -1.92 33.89
CA ALA A 304 9.97 -2.10 34.23
C ALA A 304 10.44 -1.37 35.50
N PHE A 305 9.63 -0.46 36.07
CA PHE A 305 9.88 0.16 37.37
C PHE A 305 9.40 -0.68 38.55
N PHE A 306 8.59 -1.70 38.30
CA PHE A 306 8.00 -2.54 39.33
C PHE A 306 8.78 -3.84 39.51
N PRO A 307 8.60 -4.53 40.64
CA PRO A 307 9.21 -5.83 40.86
C PRO A 307 8.80 -6.87 39.81
N SER A 308 9.74 -7.68 39.33
CA SER A 308 9.45 -8.88 38.56
C SER A 308 9.52 -10.11 39.46
N ILE A 309 8.56 -11.03 39.31
CA ILE A 309 8.50 -12.27 40.08
C ILE A 309 8.65 -13.43 39.12
N THR A 310 9.71 -14.22 39.31
CA THR A 310 10.00 -15.41 38.52
C THR A 310 9.89 -16.64 39.39
N LEU A 311 9.31 -17.70 38.85
CA LEU A 311 9.17 -18.99 39.48
C LEU A 311 10.00 -20.00 38.69
N THR A 312 11.04 -20.53 39.33
CA THR A 312 11.82 -21.63 38.77
C THR A 312 11.55 -22.88 39.60
N SER A 313 11.31 -24.01 38.95
CA SER A 313 11.27 -25.31 39.60
C SER A 313 11.97 -26.32 38.72
N GLY A 314 12.48 -27.40 39.28
CA GLY A 314 13.13 -28.41 38.47
C GLY A 314 13.36 -29.72 39.18
N LEU A 315 13.61 -30.73 38.36
CA LEU A 315 14.14 -32.02 38.75
C LEU A 315 15.55 -32.09 38.21
N SER A 316 16.51 -32.45 39.03
CA SER A 316 17.90 -32.59 38.64
C SER A 316 18.47 -33.89 39.19
N ALA A 317 19.43 -34.47 38.50
CA ALA A 317 20.24 -35.55 39.01
C ALA A 317 21.71 -35.21 38.77
N SER A 318 22.54 -35.48 39.78
CA SER A 318 23.99 -35.23 39.72
C SER A 318 24.75 -36.46 40.20
N SER A 319 25.82 -36.82 39.52
CA SER A 319 26.69 -37.94 39.90
C SER A 319 28.14 -37.78 39.45
N THR A 320 29.08 -38.42 40.15
CA THR A 320 30.48 -38.57 39.72
C THR A 320 30.68 -39.69 38.68
N GLU A 321 29.66 -40.51 38.45
CA GLU A 321 29.66 -41.58 37.45
C GLU A 321 28.38 -41.55 36.61
N LEU A 322 28.50 -41.73 35.29
CA LEU A 322 27.34 -41.76 34.38
C LEU A 322 26.36 -42.90 34.70
N SER A 323 26.89 -44.05 35.15
CA SER A 323 26.13 -45.25 35.53
C SER A 323 25.13 -45.00 36.67
N SER A 324 25.46 -44.10 37.59
CA SER A 324 24.64 -43.78 38.75
C SER A 324 23.78 -42.53 38.58
N LEU A 325 23.86 -41.85 37.42
CA LEU A 325 23.19 -40.57 37.17
C LEU A 325 21.67 -40.63 37.34
N PHE A 326 21.01 -41.71 36.93
CA PHE A 326 19.55 -41.87 37.04
C PHE A 326 19.12 -42.87 38.12
N THR A 327 19.94 -43.07 39.15
CA THR A 327 19.61 -43.93 40.29
C THR A 327 18.74 -43.19 41.32
N SER A 328 18.07 -43.92 42.20
CA SER A 328 17.17 -43.31 43.21
C SER A 328 17.88 -42.38 44.20
N GLY A 329 19.21 -42.47 44.32
CA GLY A 329 20.02 -41.65 45.24
C GLY A 329 20.60 -40.37 44.64
N SER A 330 20.59 -40.20 43.31
CA SER A 330 21.18 -39.05 42.62
C SER A 330 20.19 -37.92 42.32
N GLY A 331 18.88 -38.19 42.45
CA GLY A 331 17.80 -37.25 42.13
C GLY A 331 17.53 -36.20 43.21
N MET A 332 17.25 -34.98 42.78
CA MET A 332 16.92 -33.82 43.59
C MET A 332 15.78 -33.04 42.94
N TRP A 333 14.94 -32.38 43.75
CA TRP A 333 13.94 -31.43 43.27
C TRP A 333 14.21 -30.04 43.87
N ASN A 334 13.83 -28.99 43.15
CA ASN A 334 13.93 -27.61 43.64
C ASN A 334 12.68 -26.79 43.28
N PHE A 335 12.41 -25.79 44.11
CA PHE A 335 11.37 -24.78 43.91
C PHE A 335 11.90 -23.44 44.43
N ILE A 336 12.14 -22.50 43.52
CA ILE A 336 12.86 -21.25 43.76
C ILE A 336 12.00 -20.10 43.22
N PRO A 337 11.10 -19.52 44.04
CA PRO A 337 10.50 -18.24 43.74
C PRO A 337 11.54 -17.13 43.94
N LYS A 338 11.66 -16.22 42.97
CA LYS A 338 12.60 -15.10 43.00
C LYS A 338 11.88 -13.82 42.67
N ILE A 339 12.08 -12.79 43.49
CA ILE A 339 11.61 -11.43 43.23
C ILE A 339 12.82 -10.52 42.99
N GLU A 340 12.80 -9.77 41.89
CA GLU A 340 13.79 -8.74 41.60
C GLU A 340 13.14 -7.36 41.71
N ILE A 341 13.72 -6.48 42.53
CA ILE A 341 13.20 -5.13 42.77
C ILE A 341 14.22 -4.11 42.26
N PRO A 342 13.94 -3.37 41.18
CA PRO A 342 14.85 -2.32 40.71
C PRO A 342 14.80 -1.13 41.68
N ILE A 343 15.91 -0.85 42.37
CA ILE A 343 16.02 0.28 43.31
C ILE A 343 16.69 1.48 42.64
N PHE A 344 17.86 1.25 42.01
CA PHE A 344 18.63 2.30 41.35
C PHE A 344 19.30 1.76 40.08
N ASN A 345 19.00 2.37 38.93
CA ASN A 345 19.55 1.99 37.63
C ASN A 345 20.13 3.19 36.85
N ALA A 346 20.62 4.22 37.56
CA ALA A 346 21.23 5.42 36.96
C ALA A 346 20.39 6.09 35.84
N GLY A 347 19.06 6.10 36.00
CA GLY A 347 18.13 6.70 35.04
C GLY A 347 17.74 5.82 33.84
N ARG A 348 18.22 4.57 33.73
CA ARG A 348 17.89 3.65 32.62
C ARG A 348 16.39 3.49 32.39
N ASN A 349 15.62 3.18 33.42
CA ASN A 349 14.17 2.97 33.29
C ASN A 349 13.45 4.28 32.92
N LYS A 350 13.90 5.42 33.46
CA LYS A 350 13.37 6.74 33.09
C LYS A 350 13.63 7.08 31.63
N ALA A 351 14.83 6.79 31.13
CA ALA A 351 15.18 7.00 29.72
C ALA A 351 14.37 6.07 28.79
N ASN A 352 14.20 4.80 29.14
CA ASN A 352 13.40 3.85 28.36
C ASN A 352 11.91 4.23 28.31
N LEU A 353 11.34 4.67 29.43
CA LEU A 353 9.97 5.20 29.45
C LEU A 353 9.86 6.45 28.58
N LYS A 354 10.80 7.39 28.71
CA LYS A 354 10.79 8.60 27.89
C LYS A 354 10.90 8.28 26.39
N LEU A 355 11.70 7.27 26.03
CA LEU A 355 11.80 6.78 24.66
C LEU A 355 10.46 6.22 24.16
N ALA A 356 9.75 5.42 24.97
CA ALA A 356 8.43 4.89 24.62
C ALA A 356 7.39 6.01 24.44
N GLU A 357 7.40 7.02 25.32
CA GLU A 357 6.54 8.21 25.20
C GLU A 357 6.83 9.01 23.91
N ILE A 358 8.10 9.22 23.57
CA ILE A 358 8.47 9.92 22.33
C ILE A 358 8.03 9.13 21.10
N ARG A 359 8.18 7.79 21.10
CA ARG A 359 7.70 6.94 20.01
C ARG A 359 6.18 7.00 19.85
N GLN A 360 5.45 7.06 20.95
CA GLN A 360 4.00 7.24 20.92
C GLN A 360 3.61 8.61 20.32
N GLN A 361 4.32 9.67 20.70
CA GLN A 361 4.14 11.00 20.09
C GLN A 361 4.45 10.99 18.59
N GLN A 362 5.49 10.26 18.15
CA GLN A 362 5.78 10.06 16.73
C GLN A 362 4.64 9.32 16.03
N SER A 363 4.04 8.31 16.65
CA SER A 363 2.88 7.61 16.08
C SER A 363 1.64 8.50 15.97
N VAL A 364 1.42 9.42 16.91
CA VAL A 364 0.35 10.45 16.79
C VAL A 364 0.59 11.34 15.57
N VAL A 365 1.81 11.86 15.41
CA VAL A 365 2.16 12.70 14.25
C VAL A 365 2.06 11.92 12.94
N ASN A 366 2.48 10.65 12.91
CA ASN A 366 2.33 9.79 11.73
C ASN A 366 0.86 9.60 11.36
N TYR A 367 -0.01 9.33 12.34
CA TYR A 367 -1.46 9.24 12.12
C TYR A 367 -2.05 10.55 11.57
N GLU A 368 -1.63 11.70 12.12
CA GLU A 368 -2.07 13.01 11.62
C GLU A 368 -1.60 13.27 10.18
N GLN A 369 -0.35 12.93 9.87
CA GLN A 369 0.22 13.03 8.52
C GLN A 369 -0.56 12.17 7.51
N LYS A 370 -0.90 10.93 7.86
CA LYS A 370 -1.70 10.05 6.99
C LYS A 370 -3.06 10.66 6.67
N ILE A 371 -3.73 11.25 7.66
CA ILE A 371 -5.02 11.93 7.44
C ILE A 371 -4.86 13.17 6.56
N GLN A 372 -3.83 13.99 6.79
CA GLN A 372 -3.59 15.19 5.98
C GLN A 372 -3.25 14.84 4.52
N SER A 373 -2.40 13.83 4.29
CA SER A 373 -2.09 13.33 2.95
C SER A 373 -3.35 12.79 2.27
N ALA A 374 -4.13 11.95 2.94
CA ALA A 374 -5.37 11.41 2.39
C ALA A 374 -6.40 12.51 2.06
N PHE A 375 -6.50 13.54 2.91
CA PHE A 375 -7.37 14.68 2.66
C PHE A 375 -6.92 15.48 1.44
N LYS A 376 -5.61 15.67 1.27
CA LYS A 376 -5.02 16.30 0.09
C LYS A 376 -5.32 15.48 -1.18
N ASP A 377 -5.10 14.16 -1.16
CA ASP A 377 -5.35 13.28 -2.31
C ASP A 377 -6.80 13.41 -2.83
N VAL A 378 -7.78 13.38 -1.92
CA VAL A 378 -9.19 13.57 -2.28
C VAL A 378 -9.46 15.00 -2.78
N SER A 379 -8.90 16.01 -2.12
CA SER A 379 -9.11 17.40 -2.53
C SER A 379 -8.55 17.72 -3.92
N ASP A 380 -7.34 17.21 -4.21
CA ASP A 380 -6.68 17.38 -5.51
C ASP A 380 -7.44 16.64 -6.62
N THR A 381 -7.89 15.41 -6.37
CA THR A 381 -8.62 14.63 -7.38
C THR A 381 -10.00 15.22 -7.69
N LEU A 382 -10.70 15.77 -6.70
CA LEU A 382 -11.95 16.53 -6.91
C LEU A 382 -11.71 17.79 -7.74
N ALA A 383 -10.65 18.54 -7.42
CA ALA A 383 -10.27 19.74 -8.17
C ALA A 383 -9.91 19.42 -9.63
N LEU A 384 -9.16 18.34 -9.85
CA LEU A 384 -8.70 17.92 -11.16
C LEU A 384 -9.85 17.38 -12.02
N ARG A 385 -10.85 16.73 -11.42
CA ARG A 385 -12.07 16.26 -12.11
C ARG A 385 -12.80 17.41 -12.83
N ASP A 386 -13.02 18.51 -12.13
CA ASP A 386 -13.68 19.70 -12.69
C ASP A 386 -12.84 20.33 -13.81
N SER A 387 -11.53 20.49 -13.55
CA SER A 387 -10.57 21.07 -14.51
C SER A 387 -10.49 20.27 -15.81
N LEU A 388 -10.33 18.94 -15.72
CA LEU A 388 -10.24 18.07 -16.88
C LEU A 388 -11.54 18.05 -17.70
N SER A 389 -12.70 18.14 -17.03
CA SER A 389 -13.99 18.21 -17.71
C SER A 389 -14.12 19.48 -18.55
N GLN A 390 -13.73 20.64 -18.01
CA GLN A 390 -13.74 21.92 -18.73
C GLN A 390 -12.72 21.96 -19.88
N GLN A 391 -11.53 21.37 -19.68
CA GLN A 391 -10.51 21.26 -20.72
C GLN A 391 -10.99 20.38 -21.88
N LEU A 392 -11.58 19.22 -21.59
CA LEU A 392 -12.12 18.32 -22.63
C LEU A 392 -13.24 18.99 -23.44
N GLU A 393 -14.19 19.67 -22.79
CA GLU A 393 -15.25 20.40 -23.49
C GLU A 393 -14.70 21.50 -24.40
N SER A 394 -13.68 22.23 -23.93
CA SER A 394 -13.04 23.30 -24.70
C SER A 394 -12.21 22.75 -25.87
N GLN A 395 -11.46 21.67 -25.65
CA GLN A 395 -10.68 21.01 -26.70
C GLN A 395 -11.57 20.36 -27.76
N GLN A 396 -12.72 19.82 -27.37
CA GLN A 396 -13.69 19.28 -28.33
C GLN A 396 -14.23 20.37 -29.26
N ARG A 397 -14.64 21.53 -28.70
CA ARG A 397 -15.06 22.69 -29.50
C ARG A 397 -13.93 23.21 -30.40
N TYR A 398 -12.68 23.18 -29.92
CA TYR A 398 -11.52 23.56 -30.72
C TYR A 398 -11.28 22.57 -31.87
N LEU A 399 -11.41 21.26 -31.63
CA LEU A 399 -11.33 20.23 -32.67
C LEU A 399 -12.38 20.45 -33.75
N ASP A 400 -13.63 20.68 -33.36
CA ASP A 400 -14.74 20.93 -34.29
C ASP A 400 -14.46 22.17 -35.16
N SER A 401 -13.91 23.24 -34.57
CA SER A 401 -13.49 24.43 -35.30
C SER A 401 -12.35 24.15 -36.28
N LEU A 402 -11.33 23.39 -35.87
CA LEU A 402 -10.18 23.05 -36.71
C LEU A 402 -10.57 22.19 -37.92
N GLN A 403 -11.56 21.30 -37.77
CA GLN A 403 -12.09 20.52 -38.89
C GLN A 403 -12.69 21.43 -39.96
N ILE A 404 -13.45 22.45 -39.55
CA ILE A 404 -14.01 23.46 -40.47
C ILE A 404 -12.87 24.26 -41.12
N THR A 405 -11.90 24.73 -40.34
CA THR A 405 -10.73 25.46 -40.85
C THR A 405 -9.99 24.66 -41.92
N LEU A 406 -9.72 23.38 -41.67
CA LEU A 406 -9.05 22.50 -42.63
C LEU A 406 -9.84 22.36 -43.93
N GLN A 407 -11.16 22.17 -43.85
CA GLN A 407 -12.00 22.10 -45.05
C GLN A 407 -11.97 23.40 -45.87
N ARG A 408 -12.01 24.56 -45.20
CA ARG A 408 -11.94 25.87 -45.87
C ARG A 408 -10.57 26.14 -46.48
N ALA A 409 -9.49 25.84 -45.75
CA ALA A 409 -8.12 25.98 -46.24
C ALA A 409 -7.90 25.14 -47.50
N ARG A 410 -8.35 23.88 -47.51
CA ARG A 410 -8.28 23.01 -48.70
C ARG A 410 -9.04 23.58 -49.90
N GLY A 411 -10.23 24.13 -49.69
CA GLY A 411 -11.02 24.77 -50.74
C GLY A 411 -10.34 26.01 -51.34
N LEU A 412 -9.84 26.91 -50.49
CA LEU A 412 -9.14 28.13 -50.92
C LEU A 412 -7.79 27.82 -51.60
N TYR A 413 -7.07 26.80 -51.10
CA TYR A 413 -5.82 26.35 -51.72
C TYR A 413 -6.07 25.77 -53.11
N ALA A 414 -7.10 24.93 -53.27
CA ALA A 414 -7.45 24.35 -54.56
C ALA A 414 -7.85 25.40 -55.61
N SER A 415 -8.38 26.56 -55.19
CA SER A 415 -8.67 27.69 -56.08
C SER A 415 -7.50 28.67 -56.27
N GLY A 416 -6.33 28.41 -55.66
CA GLY A 416 -5.15 29.28 -55.72
C GLY A 416 -5.28 30.60 -54.93
N ALA A 417 -6.28 30.70 -54.03
CA ALA A 417 -6.53 31.92 -53.27
C ALA A 417 -5.61 32.08 -52.05
N VAL A 418 -5.03 30.99 -51.55
CA VAL A 418 -4.09 30.96 -50.43
C VAL A 418 -2.94 30.01 -50.72
N SER A 419 -1.84 30.13 -49.97
CA SER A 419 -0.71 29.20 -50.07
C SER A 419 -0.94 27.91 -49.28
N TYR A 420 -0.16 26.86 -49.58
CA TYR A 420 -0.31 25.54 -48.94
C TYR A 420 -0.08 25.55 -47.42
N ILE A 421 0.61 26.58 -46.89
CA ILE A 421 0.89 26.70 -45.45
C ILE A 421 -0.40 26.73 -44.62
N GLU A 422 -1.51 27.27 -45.15
CA GLU A 422 -2.80 27.34 -44.45
C GLU A 422 -3.42 25.94 -44.27
N VAL A 423 -3.28 25.07 -45.28
CA VAL A 423 -3.71 23.66 -45.18
C VAL A 423 -2.83 22.95 -44.17
N LEU A 424 -1.51 23.13 -44.30
CA LEU A 424 -0.54 22.48 -43.43
C LEU A 424 -0.72 22.86 -41.96
N ASP A 425 -0.91 24.14 -41.65
CA ASP A 425 -1.11 24.62 -40.29
C ASP A 425 -2.39 24.05 -39.67
N ALA A 426 -3.48 24.01 -40.46
CA ALA A 426 -4.74 23.41 -40.03
C ALA A 426 -4.60 21.89 -39.79
N GLU A 427 -3.91 21.15 -40.65
CA GLU A 427 -3.69 19.71 -40.46
C GLU A 427 -2.82 19.42 -39.22
N ARG A 428 -1.75 20.20 -39.00
CA ARG A 428 -0.87 20.05 -37.82
C ARG A 428 -1.61 20.36 -36.53
N SER A 429 -2.38 21.44 -36.51
CA SER A 429 -3.20 21.82 -35.36
C SER A 429 -4.27 20.77 -35.07
N LEU A 430 -4.93 20.25 -36.10
CA LEU A 430 -5.91 19.17 -35.95
C LEU A 430 -5.29 17.93 -35.31
N PHE A 431 -4.14 17.48 -35.81
CA PHE A 431 -3.46 16.30 -35.29
C PHE A 431 -2.99 16.48 -33.84
N ALA A 432 -2.40 17.64 -33.51
CA ALA A 432 -1.97 17.96 -32.15
C ALA A 432 -3.17 18.01 -31.16
N THR A 433 -4.29 18.60 -31.58
CA THR A 433 -5.51 18.65 -30.75
C THR A 433 -6.11 17.26 -30.54
N GLN A 434 -6.11 16.40 -31.56
CA GLN A 434 -6.56 15.00 -31.41
C GLN A 434 -5.72 14.24 -30.37
N GLN A 435 -4.39 14.38 -30.41
CA GLN A 435 -3.52 13.78 -29.39
C GLN A 435 -3.82 14.32 -27.99
N THR A 436 -4.00 15.64 -27.87
CA THR A 436 -4.31 16.31 -26.60
C THR A 436 -5.63 15.80 -26.00
N ILE A 437 -6.66 15.58 -26.82
CA ILE A 437 -7.94 15.04 -26.36
C ILE A 437 -7.77 13.62 -25.82
N LEU A 438 -6.96 12.77 -26.47
CA LEU A 438 -6.66 11.43 -25.97
C LEU A 438 -5.92 11.48 -24.63
N ASP A 439 -4.90 12.35 -24.50
CA ASP A 439 -4.15 12.53 -23.25
C ASP A 439 -5.05 13.04 -22.11
N LEU A 440 -5.97 13.97 -22.39
CA LEU A 440 -6.93 14.47 -21.41
C LEU A 440 -7.97 13.41 -21.01
N THR A 441 -8.39 12.58 -21.96
CA THR A 441 -9.32 11.48 -21.71
C THR A 441 -8.69 10.43 -20.79
N TYR A 442 -7.44 10.05 -21.06
CA TYR A 442 -6.64 9.21 -20.17
C TYR A 442 -6.45 9.86 -18.79
N SER A 443 -6.09 11.14 -18.75
CA SER A 443 -5.92 11.88 -17.49
C SER A 443 -7.20 11.88 -16.64
N ARG A 444 -8.37 11.98 -17.28
CA ARG A 444 -9.68 11.89 -16.61
C ARG A 444 -9.91 10.49 -16.03
N GLN A 445 -9.60 9.43 -16.78
CA GLN A 445 -9.72 8.05 -16.31
C GLN A 445 -8.81 7.79 -15.11
N VAL A 446 -7.54 8.20 -15.18
CA VAL A 446 -6.58 8.10 -14.06
C VAL A 446 -7.08 8.87 -12.84
N ASN A 447 -7.63 10.07 -13.03
CA ASN A 447 -8.16 10.87 -11.92
C ASN A 447 -9.36 10.20 -11.23
N GLU A 448 -10.29 9.60 -11.97
CA GLU A 448 -11.41 8.85 -11.37
C GLU A 448 -10.92 7.61 -10.60
N ILE A 449 -9.91 6.90 -11.11
CA ILE A 449 -9.28 5.77 -10.41
C ILE A 449 -8.59 6.24 -9.12
N ASN A 450 -7.88 7.37 -9.18
CA ASN A 450 -7.23 7.97 -8.02
C ASN A 450 -8.25 8.44 -6.98
N LEU A 451 -9.36 9.03 -7.40
CA LEU A 451 -10.46 9.43 -6.51
C LEU A 451 -11.06 8.20 -5.81
N PHE A 452 -11.38 7.15 -6.58
CA PHE A 452 -11.87 5.88 -6.03
C PHE A 452 -10.89 5.31 -4.99
N THR A 453 -9.61 5.23 -5.33
CA THR A 453 -8.54 4.74 -4.44
C THR A 453 -8.39 5.62 -3.19
N ALA A 454 -8.42 6.94 -3.35
CA ALA A 454 -8.23 7.89 -2.26
C ALA A 454 -9.38 7.89 -1.25
N LEU A 455 -10.58 7.46 -1.66
CA LEU A 455 -11.74 7.30 -0.78
C LEU A 455 -11.75 5.97 -0.01
N GLY A 456 -10.69 5.17 -0.12
CA GLY A 456 -10.56 3.85 0.49
C GLY A 456 -10.66 2.71 -0.53
N GLY A 457 -11.10 2.99 -1.76
CA GLY A 457 -11.24 1.99 -2.82
C GLY A 457 -12.18 0.84 -2.46
N GLY A 458 -12.23 -0.12 -3.37
CA GLY A 458 -12.99 -1.36 -3.26
C GLY A 458 -12.12 -2.52 -2.84
N TRP A 459 -12.16 -2.92 -1.57
CA TRP A 459 -11.50 -4.16 -1.12
C TRP A 459 -12.49 -5.29 -0.82
N VAL A 460 -13.79 -4.98 -0.77
CA VAL A 460 -14.85 -6.01 -0.73
C VAL A 460 -15.05 -6.52 -2.16
N GLU A 461 -14.94 -7.83 -2.31
CA GLU A 461 -15.03 -8.56 -3.57
C GLU A 461 -16.46 -8.73 -4.08
#